data_AF-A0A5E4S5S8-F1
#
_entry.id   AF-A0A5E4S5S8-F1
#
_cell.length_a   1.000
_cell.length_b   1.000
_cell.length_c   1.000
_cell.angle_alpha   90.00
_cell.angle_beta   90.00
_cell.angle_gamma   90.00
#
_symmetry.space_group_name_H-M   'P 1'
#
loop_
_entity.id
_entity.type
_entity.pdbx_description
1 polymer ?
#
loop_
_entity_poly.entity_id
_entity_poly.type
_entity_poly.pdbx_seq_one_letter_code
_entity_poly.pdbx_strand_id
1 'polypeptide(L)'
;MKHKLWMAAALSLGMASAFAQTGAVDVTDAWARGTVPGQSATGVFMTLQAHGPTTLVGVSTPAAANAEVHEMKLEGTLMKMRALPHGLPLPANEPVQLKPGGYHIMLTDLRAPLKKGDSVALTLRFESADHKKTEQQVQVPVRDLTAGAPGGGMAGMAHGTHGSK
;
A
#
# COMPACT_ATOMS: atom_id res chain seq x y z
N MET A 1 28.53 24.76 61.11
CA MET A 1 27.24 24.59 60.40
C MET A 1 27.43 24.85 58.91
N LYS A 2 27.90 23.88 58.12
CA LYS A 2 27.82 23.88 56.64
C LYS A 2 27.95 22.44 56.14
N HIS A 3 26.85 21.70 56.05
CA HIS A 3 26.84 20.40 55.37
C HIS A 3 26.14 20.53 54.01
N LYS A 4 26.86 19.99 53.02
CA LYS A 4 26.59 19.92 51.58
C LYS A 4 25.66 18.73 51.31
N LEU A 5 24.85 18.79 50.25
CA LEU A 5 24.29 17.72 49.38
C LEU A 5 22.96 18.25 48.80
N TRP A 6 22.87 18.83 47.59
CA TRP A 6 22.92 18.27 46.23
C TRP A 6 21.84 17.22 45.88
N MET A 7 20.87 17.74 45.11
CA MET A 7 19.99 17.13 44.10
C MET A 7 19.41 15.73 44.34
N ALA A 8 18.11 15.68 44.63
CA ALA A 8 17.27 14.54 44.30
C ALA A 8 16.79 14.68 42.84
N ALA A 9 17.32 13.82 41.96
CA ALA A 9 16.88 13.68 40.58
C ALA A 9 15.50 13.00 40.53
N ALA A 10 14.50 13.70 40.02
CA ALA A 10 13.18 13.12 39.74
C ALA A 10 13.28 12.26 38.47
N LEU A 11 13.47 10.96 38.64
CA LEU A 11 13.41 9.99 37.56
C LEU A 11 11.94 9.72 37.24
N SER A 12 11.35 10.55 36.37
CA SER A 12 10.04 10.31 35.79
C SER A 12 10.18 9.18 34.77
N LEU A 13 9.90 7.95 35.21
CA LEU A 13 9.83 6.78 34.36
C LEU A 13 8.58 6.92 33.47
N GLY A 14 8.75 7.54 32.31
CA GLY A 14 7.74 7.58 31.27
C GLY A 14 7.47 6.15 30.80
N MET A 15 6.39 5.54 31.32
CA MET A 15 5.82 4.35 30.72
C MET A 15 5.33 4.71 29.32
N ALA A 16 6.16 4.42 28.31
CA ALA A 16 5.71 4.37 26.93
C ALA A 16 4.62 3.30 26.87
N SER A 17 3.37 3.73 26.78
CA SER A 17 2.24 2.83 26.52
C SER A 17 2.47 2.19 25.16
N ALA A 18 2.97 0.96 25.16
CA ALA A 18 2.90 0.10 23.99
C ALA A 18 1.42 -0.22 23.78
N PHE A 19 0.73 0.58 22.95
CA PHE A 19 -0.56 0.19 22.40
C PHE A 19 -0.35 -1.06 21.54
N ALA A 20 -0.51 -2.22 22.15
CA ALA A 20 -0.87 -3.43 21.42
C ALA A 20 -2.24 -3.15 20.76
N GLN A 21 -2.22 -2.77 19.49
CA GLN A 21 -3.41 -2.49 18.69
C GLN A 21 -4.18 -3.80 18.47
N THR A 22 -5.13 -4.06 19.34
CA THR A 22 -6.19 -5.04 19.13
C THR A 22 -7.15 -4.49 18.08
N GLY A 23 -6.94 -4.95 16.85
CA GLY A 23 -7.68 -4.64 15.63
C GLY A 23 -6.86 -4.94 14.38
N ALA A 24 -6.06 -6.01 14.40
CA ALA A 24 -5.13 -6.34 13.33
C ALA A 24 -5.92 -6.79 12.09
N VAL A 25 -5.61 -6.18 10.96
CA VAL A 25 -5.96 -6.73 9.65
C VAL A 25 -4.74 -7.52 9.21
N ASP A 26 -4.92 -8.81 8.92
CA ASP A 26 -3.86 -9.63 8.39
C ASP A 26 -3.51 -9.13 6.99
N VAL A 27 -2.24 -8.77 6.79
CA VAL A 27 -1.71 -8.31 5.51
C VAL A 27 -0.73 -9.34 4.99
N THR A 28 -1.07 -9.95 3.86
CA THR A 28 -0.24 -10.99 3.23
C THR A 28 0.02 -10.64 1.77
N ASP A 29 1.03 -11.27 1.18
CA ASP A 29 1.40 -11.10 -0.23
C ASP A 29 1.55 -9.64 -0.69
N ALA A 30 2.01 -8.75 0.19
CA ALA A 30 2.18 -7.34 -0.14
C ALA A 30 3.33 -7.15 -1.14
N TRP A 31 3.10 -6.37 -2.19
CA TRP A 31 4.15 -5.91 -3.11
C TRP A 31 3.73 -4.67 -3.90
N ALA A 32 4.72 -3.87 -4.29
CA ALA A 32 4.53 -2.71 -5.16
C ALA A 32 5.14 -3.00 -6.54
N ARG A 33 4.49 -2.50 -7.61
CA ARG A 33 5.08 -2.57 -8.95
C ARG A 33 6.21 -1.55 -9.07
N GLY A 34 7.37 -1.98 -9.57
CA GLY A 34 8.48 -1.09 -9.85
C GLY A 34 8.17 -0.08 -10.95
N THR A 35 8.92 1.01 -10.99
CA THR A 35 8.75 2.11 -11.95
C THR A 35 10.07 2.47 -12.63
N VAL A 36 9.97 3.12 -13.78
CA VAL A 36 11.12 3.67 -14.53
C VAL A 36 11.23 5.19 -14.33
N PRO A 37 12.40 5.82 -14.60
CA PRO A 37 12.52 7.27 -14.58
C PRO A 37 11.44 7.94 -15.45
N GLY A 38 10.77 8.96 -14.90
CA GLY A 38 9.66 9.68 -15.55
C GLY A 38 8.27 9.11 -15.27
N GLN A 39 8.15 7.89 -14.74
CA GLN A 39 6.86 7.34 -14.30
C GLN A 39 6.55 7.81 -12.88
N SER A 40 5.52 8.66 -12.75
CA SER A 40 5.12 9.29 -11.47
C SER A 40 4.04 8.53 -10.69
N ALA A 41 3.60 7.37 -11.17
CA ALA A 41 2.54 6.60 -10.53
C ALA A 41 2.77 5.09 -10.57
N THR A 42 2.27 4.37 -9.56
CA THR A 42 2.32 2.91 -9.50
C THR A 42 1.19 2.29 -8.69
N GLY A 43 0.99 0.99 -8.86
CA GLY A 43 0.06 0.19 -8.06
C GLY A 43 0.78 -0.60 -6.96
N VAL A 44 0.12 -0.69 -5.80
CA VAL A 44 0.48 -1.57 -4.69
C VAL A 44 -0.63 -2.58 -4.44
N PHE A 45 -0.22 -3.81 -4.17
CA PHE A 45 -1.05 -5.00 -4.12
C PHE A 45 -0.77 -5.78 -2.84
N MET A 46 -1.78 -6.46 -2.31
CA MET A 46 -1.73 -7.24 -1.07
C MET A 46 -3.05 -8.00 -0.90
N THR A 47 -3.08 -8.94 0.03
CA THR A 47 -4.32 -9.53 0.53
C THR A 47 -4.57 -9.00 1.94
N LEU A 48 -5.79 -8.52 2.18
CA LEU A 48 -6.24 -8.01 3.47
C LEU A 48 -7.32 -8.92 4.03
N GLN A 49 -7.16 -9.41 5.26
CA GLN A 49 -8.20 -10.16 5.96
C GLN A 49 -8.43 -9.54 7.35
N ALA A 50 -9.64 -9.01 7.57
CA ALA A 50 -10.02 -8.47 8.87
C ALA A 50 -10.74 -9.56 9.68
N HIS A 51 -10.46 -9.68 10.98
CA HIS A 51 -11.17 -10.66 11.84
C HIS A 51 -12.63 -10.26 12.14
N GLY A 52 -12.97 -8.99 11.96
CA GLY A 52 -14.32 -8.44 12.08
C GLY A 52 -14.63 -7.44 10.95
N PRO A 53 -15.91 -7.05 10.75
CA PRO A 53 -16.28 -6.14 9.68
C PRO A 53 -15.54 -4.80 9.82
N THR A 54 -14.76 -4.46 8.79
CA THR A 54 -13.80 -3.34 8.82
C THR A 54 -13.79 -2.66 7.45
N THR A 55 -13.38 -1.40 7.36
CA THR A 55 -13.15 -0.70 6.10
C THR A 55 -11.74 -0.15 6.07
N LEU A 56 -10.99 -0.38 4.98
CA LEU A 56 -9.77 0.36 4.70
C LEU A 56 -10.15 1.76 4.20
N VAL A 57 -10.09 2.74 5.08
CA VAL A 57 -10.58 4.11 4.83
C VAL A 57 -9.50 5.06 4.34
N GLY A 58 -8.23 4.66 4.35
CA GLY A 58 -7.15 5.48 3.83
C GLY A 58 -5.80 4.77 3.81
N VAL A 59 -4.90 5.31 2.99
CA VAL A 59 -3.52 4.87 2.90
C VAL A 59 -2.63 6.11 2.80
N SER A 60 -1.44 6.04 3.37
CA SER A 60 -0.41 7.07 3.18
C SER A 60 0.98 6.45 3.08
N THR A 61 1.91 7.19 2.50
CA THR A 61 3.30 6.79 2.37
C THR A 61 4.21 8.00 2.22
N PRO A 62 5.44 7.97 2.74
CA PRO A 62 6.43 9.00 2.42
C PRO A 62 6.90 8.92 0.95
N ALA A 63 6.69 7.81 0.24
CA ALA A 63 7.22 7.61 -1.12
C ALA A 63 6.48 8.40 -2.22
N ALA A 64 5.27 8.89 -1.94
CA ALA A 64 4.37 9.54 -2.88
C ALA A 64 3.72 10.79 -2.25
N ALA A 65 3.13 11.67 -3.05
CA ALA A 65 2.29 12.74 -2.51
C ALA A 65 0.89 12.23 -2.18
N ASN A 66 0.33 11.33 -3.01
CA ASN A 66 -1.00 10.78 -2.82
C ASN A 66 -0.99 9.24 -2.83
N ALA A 67 -1.87 8.66 -2.02
CA ALA A 67 -2.11 7.22 -1.95
C ALA A 67 -3.62 6.98 -1.77
N GLU A 68 -4.22 6.28 -2.72
CA GLU A 68 -5.67 6.09 -2.76
C GLU A 68 -6.01 4.63 -3.06
N VAL A 69 -7.15 4.15 -2.56
CA VAL A 69 -7.65 2.81 -2.92
C VAL A 69 -8.52 2.93 -4.16
N HIS A 70 -8.18 2.17 -5.19
CA HIS A 70 -8.85 2.20 -6.49
C HIS A 70 -9.43 0.82 -6.82
N GLU A 71 -10.51 0.81 -7.60
CA GLU A 71 -11.08 -0.37 -8.21
C GLU A 71 -10.94 -0.31 -9.74
N MET A 72 -10.90 -1.50 -10.34
CA MET A 72 -11.03 -1.67 -11.78
C MET A 72 -12.41 -2.27 -12.06
N LYS A 73 -13.28 -1.53 -12.74
CA LYS A 73 -14.65 -1.95 -13.01
C LYS A 73 -14.97 -1.85 -14.50
N LEU A 74 -15.68 -2.85 -15.01
CA LEU A 74 -16.22 -2.80 -16.37
C LEU A 74 -17.40 -1.82 -16.40
N GLU A 75 -17.26 -0.77 -17.19
CA GLU A 75 -18.35 0.16 -17.50
C GLU A 75 -18.62 0.10 -19.00
N GLY A 76 -19.70 -0.60 -19.36
CA GLY A 76 -19.98 -0.94 -20.75
C GLY A 76 -18.93 -1.91 -21.28
N THR A 77 -18.16 -1.49 -22.28
CA THR A 77 -17.07 -2.30 -22.87
C THR A 77 -15.67 -1.87 -22.43
N LEU A 78 -15.56 -0.83 -21.58
CA LEU A 78 -14.28 -0.31 -21.12
C LEU A 78 -14.05 -0.64 -19.65
N MET A 79 -12.86 -1.15 -19.35
CA MET A 79 -12.36 -1.23 -17.97
C MET A 79 -11.94 0.16 -17.51
N LYS A 80 -12.57 0.66 -16.45
CA LYS A 80 -12.24 1.94 -15.84
C LYS A 80 -11.61 1.76 -14.46
N MET A 81 -10.60 2.56 -14.20
CA MET A 81 -10.00 2.72 -12.88
C MET A 81 -10.75 3.83 -12.13
N ARG A 82 -11.12 3.58 -10.88
CA ARG A 82 -11.88 4.54 -10.07
C ARG A 82 -11.43 4.51 -8.61
N ALA A 83 -11.21 5.67 -8.01
CA ALA A 83 -10.99 5.80 -6.57
C ALA A 83 -12.23 5.39 -5.76
N LEU A 84 -12.01 4.82 -4.58
CA LEU A 84 -13.04 4.47 -3.61
C LEU A 84 -13.08 5.53 -2.49
N PRO A 85 -13.88 6.61 -2.61
CA PRO A 85 -13.87 7.72 -1.65
C PRO A 85 -14.35 7.34 -0.25
N HIS A 86 -15.10 6.24 -0.14
CA HIS A 86 -15.59 5.70 1.13
C HIS A 86 -14.71 4.55 1.67
N GLY A 87 -13.58 4.27 1.01
CA GLY A 87 -12.69 3.17 1.36
C GLY A 87 -13.12 1.81 0.78
N LEU A 88 -12.35 0.79 1.11
CA LEU A 88 -12.57 -0.60 0.68
C LEU A 88 -13.14 -1.42 1.86
N PRO A 89 -14.39 -1.91 1.76
CA PRO A 89 -14.96 -2.80 2.77
C PRO A 89 -14.19 -4.13 2.84
N LEU A 90 -13.95 -4.57 4.07
CA LEU A 90 -13.31 -5.84 4.42
C LEU A 90 -14.32 -6.65 5.26
N PRO A 91 -15.00 -7.64 4.65
CA PRO A 91 -15.91 -8.51 5.38
C PRO A 91 -15.15 -9.32 6.46
N ALA A 92 -15.84 -9.66 7.54
CA ALA A 92 -15.24 -10.41 8.64
C ALA A 92 -14.76 -11.79 8.17
N ASN A 93 -13.50 -12.09 8.46
CA ASN A 93 -12.82 -13.35 8.17
C ASN A 93 -12.77 -13.70 6.66
N GLU A 94 -13.04 -12.74 5.77
CA GLU A 94 -12.95 -12.93 4.33
C GLU A 94 -11.71 -12.20 3.78
N PRO A 95 -10.82 -12.89 3.05
CA PRO A 95 -9.69 -12.25 2.41
C PRO A 95 -10.14 -11.41 1.21
N VAL A 96 -9.82 -10.12 1.23
CA VAL A 96 -10.01 -9.20 0.11
C VAL A 96 -8.68 -9.00 -0.60
N GLN A 97 -8.64 -9.37 -1.87
CA GLN A 97 -7.42 -9.33 -2.67
C GLN A 97 -7.30 -8.02 -3.46
N LEU A 98 -6.25 -7.26 -3.17
CA LEU A 98 -5.79 -6.15 -4.00
C LEU A 98 -4.79 -6.71 -5.02
N LYS A 99 -5.19 -6.76 -6.29
CA LYS A 99 -4.42 -7.33 -7.39
C LYS A 99 -4.53 -6.50 -8.66
N PRO A 100 -3.59 -6.66 -9.60
CA PRO A 100 -3.72 -6.04 -10.91
C PRO A 100 -5.03 -6.41 -11.59
N GLY A 101 -5.70 -5.41 -12.18
CA GLY A 101 -7.01 -5.59 -12.81
C GLY A 101 -8.19 -5.68 -11.84
N GLY A 102 -7.97 -5.56 -10.53
CA GLY A 102 -9.00 -5.47 -9.50
C GLY A 102 -8.77 -4.28 -8.56
N TYR A 103 -9.03 -4.47 -7.26
CA TYR A 103 -8.67 -3.47 -6.26
C TYR A 103 -7.16 -3.29 -6.17
N HIS A 104 -6.70 -2.07 -5.93
CA HIS A 104 -5.28 -1.77 -5.72
C HIS A 104 -5.12 -0.44 -5.00
N ILE A 105 -3.97 -0.23 -4.37
CA ILE A 105 -3.59 1.09 -3.87
C ILE A 105 -2.82 1.79 -4.98
N MET A 106 -3.33 2.93 -5.43
CA MET A 106 -2.68 3.76 -6.43
C MET A 106 -1.84 4.82 -5.72
N LEU A 107 -0.54 4.84 -6.02
CA LEU A 107 0.37 5.89 -5.58
C LEU A 107 0.60 6.85 -6.74
N THR A 108 0.43 8.15 -6.52
CA THR A 108 0.69 9.20 -7.52
C THR A 108 1.61 10.28 -6.97
N ASP A 109 2.28 10.98 -7.89
CA ASP A 109 3.34 11.94 -7.59
C ASP A 109 4.45 11.32 -6.75
N LEU A 110 4.96 10.19 -7.25
CA LEU A 110 6.11 9.50 -6.68
C LEU A 110 7.30 10.45 -6.56
N ARG A 111 7.92 10.47 -5.38
CA ARG A 111 9.09 11.33 -5.09
C ARG A 111 10.37 10.82 -5.72
N ALA A 112 10.43 9.51 -6.00
CA ALA A 112 11.52 8.85 -6.69
C ALA A 112 11.01 7.60 -7.42
N PRO A 113 11.71 7.11 -8.46
CA PRO A 113 11.42 5.81 -9.05
C PRO A 113 11.57 4.67 -8.03
N LEU A 114 10.69 3.68 -8.09
CA LEU A 114 10.72 2.49 -7.23
C LEU A 114 11.38 1.34 -7.96
N LYS A 115 12.53 0.86 -7.48
CA LYS A 115 13.31 -0.19 -8.15
C LYS A 115 13.10 -1.52 -7.47
N LYS A 116 13.23 -2.62 -8.22
CA LYS A 116 13.21 -3.97 -7.67
C LYS A 116 14.20 -4.08 -6.52
N GLY A 117 13.74 -4.65 -5.39
CA GLY A 117 14.56 -4.81 -4.18
C GLY A 117 14.43 -3.65 -3.18
N ASP A 118 13.86 -2.52 -3.59
CA ASP A 118 13.44 -1.47 -2.66
C ASP A 118 12.25 -1.94 -1.81
N SER A 119 11.95 -1.18 -0.75
CA SER A 119 10.76 -1.34 0.07
C SER A 119 10.03 -0.01 0.22
N VAL A 120 8.71 -0.04 0.10
CA VAL A 120 7.83 1.11 0.33
C VAL A 120 7.12 0.93 1.68
N ALA A 121 7.31 1.88 2.59
CA ALA A 121 6.54 1.93 3.82
C ALA A 121 5.14 2.48 3.52
N LEU A 122 4.10 1.74 3.91
CA LEU A 122 2.71 2.17 3.88
C LEU A 122 2.15 2.26 5.29
N THR A 123 1.31 3.26 5.53
CA THR A 123 0.41 3.32 6.67
C THR A 123 -1.01 3.08 6.17
N LEU A 124 -1.61 1.96 6.55
CA LEU A 124 -2.98 1.60 6.26
C LEU A 124 -3.88 2.09 7.40
N ARG A 125 -4.98 2.76 7.09
CA ARG A 125 -5.93 3.29 8.07
C ARG A 125 -7.24 2.52 7.96
N PHE A 126 -7.66 1.90 9.06
CA PHE A 126 -8.87 1.10 9.12
C PHE A 126 -9.91 1.76 10.03
N GLU A 127 -11.18 1.51 9.73
CA GLU A 127 -12.31 1.83 10.59
C GLU A 127 -13.16 0.57 10.76
N SER A 128 -13.33 0.09 11.99
CA SER A 128 -14.20 -1.05 12.31
C SER A 128 -15.68 -0.63 12.37
N ALA A 129 -16.58 -1.61 12.41
CA ALA A 129 -18.03 -1.37 12.46
C ALA A 129 -18.51 -0.52 13.67
N ASP A 130 -17.72 -0.43 14.74
CA ASP A 130 -17.94 0.42 15.92
C ASP A 130 -17.28 1.82 15.80
N HIS A 131 -16.86 2.21 14.59
CA HIS A 131 -16.19 3.47 14.25
C HIS A 131 -14.83 3.69 14.93
N LYS A 132 -14.23 2.65 15.50
CA LYS A 132 -12.86 2.72 16.02
C LYS A 132 -11.87 2.77 14.84
N LYS A 133 -11.00 3.78 14.86
CA LYS A 133 -9.94 3.96 13.85
C LYS A 133 -8.62 3.38 14.34
N THR A 134 -7.93 2.64 13.47
CA THR A 134 -6.61 2.08 13.72
C THR A 134 -5.68 2.33 12.53
N GLU A 135 -4.37 2.39 12.79
CA GLU A 135 -3.36 2.50 11.75
C GLU A 135 -2.40 1.31 11.80
N GLN A 136 -2.05 0.74 10.66
CA GLN A 136 -1.10 -0.37 10.57
C GLN A 136 -0.02 -0.04 9.56
N GLN A 137 1.23 -0.08 10.01
CA GLN A 137 2.38 0.09 9.13
C GLN A 137 2.75 -1.23 8.46
N VAL A 138 2.99 -1.18 7.16
CA VAL A 138 3.38 -2.35 6.35
C VAL A 138 4.58 -1.97 5.49
N GLN A 139 5.59 -2.82 5.47
CA GLN A 139 6.71 -2.70 4.54
C GLN A 139 6.41 -3.53 3.30
N VAL A 140 6.39 -2.85 2.15
CA VAL A 140 5.96 -3.45 0.89
C VAL A 140 7.14 -3.58 -0.07
N PRO A 141 7.61 -4.80 -0.36
CA PRO A 141 8.72 -5.01 -1.29
C PRO A 141 8.33 -4.61 -2.72
N VAL A 142 9.25 -3.96 -3.42
CA VAL A 142 9.09 -3.60 -4.83
C VAL A 142 9.51 -4.77 -5.71
N ARG A 143 8.60 -5.20 -6.59
CA ARG A 143 8.84 -6.24 -7.60
C ARG A 143 9.07 -5.60 -8.98
N ASP A 144 9.48 -6.43 -9.94
CA ASP A 144 9.75 -6.00 -11.32
C ASP A 144 8.57 -5.26 -11.96
N LEU A 145 8.86 -4.36 -12.90
CA LEU A 145 7.87 -3.56 -13.64
C LEU A 145 6.79 -4.42 -14.31
N THR A 146 7.16 -5.60 -14.79
CA THR A 146 6.26 -6.54 -15.49
C THR A 146 5.41 -7.38 -14.54
N ALA A 147 5.63 -7.29 -13.23
CA ALA A 147 4.89 -8.07 -12.26
C ALA A 147 3.40 -7.70 -12.32
N GLY A 148 2.57 -8.73 -12.54
CA GLY A 148 1.13 -8.60 -12.53
C GLY A 148 0.52 -7.84 -13.71
N ALA A 149 1.24 -7.60 -14.81
CA ALA A 149 0.56 -7.19 -16.04
C ALA A 149 -0.36 -8.35 -16.49
N PRO A 150 -1.66 -8.12 -16.80
CA PRO A 150 -2.38 -9.09 -17.61
C PRO A 150 -1.58 -9.26 -18.90
N GLY A 151 -1.23 -10.50 -19.25
CA GLY A 151 -0.26 -10.81 -20.30
C GLY A 151 -0.55 -10.12 -21.63
N GLY A 152 0.00 -8.93 -21.82
CA GLY A 152 0.20 -8.29 -23.10
C GLY A 152 1.63 -8.56 -23.53
N GLY A 153 1.88 -9.76 -24.06
CA GLY A 153 3.14 -10.08 -24.68
C GLY A 153 3.35 -9.17 -25.89
N MET A 154 4.11 -8.09 -25.73
CA MET A 154 4.74 -7.41 -26.85
C MET A 154 5.93 -8.27 -27.28
N ALA A 155 5.63 -9.39 -27.95
CA ALA A 155 6.62 -10.10 -28.73
C ALA A 155 7.06 -9.16 -29.86
N GLY A 156 8.36 -8.89 -29.92
CA GLY A 156 8.95 -7.99 -30.91
C GLY A 156 8.58 -8.42 -32.33
N MET A 157 7.86 -7.55 -33.05
CA MET A 157 7.77 -7.65 -34.50
C MET A 157 9.10 -7.14 -35.06
N ALA A 158 10.01 -8.08 -35.31
CA ALA A 158 11.25 -7.85 -36.01
C ALA A 158 10.96 -7.28 -37.41
N HIS A 159 11.70 -6.22 -37.74
CA HIS A 159 11.70 -5.56 -39.03
C HIS A 159 12.37 -6.49 -40.06
N GLY A 160 11.58 -7.29 -40.77
CA GLY A 160 12.05 -8.13 -41.87
C GLY A 160 12.20 -7.31 -43.14
N THR A 161 13.43 -6.89 -43.45
CA THR A 161 13.83 -6.52 -44.82
C THR A 161 14.12 -7.79 -45.61
N HIS A 162 13.64 -7.84 -46.86
CA HIS A 162 14.13 -8.59 -48.05
C HIS A 162 12.96 -8.58 -49.04
N GLY A 163 13.09 -8.26 -50.32
CA GLY A 163 14.24 -8.36 -51.20
C GLY A 163 13.66 -8.78 -52.56
N SER A 164 13.98 -8.00 -53.59
CA SER A 164 13.46 -8.09 -54.95
C SER A 164 13.60 -9.48 -55.57
N LYS A 165 12.58 -9.87 -56.35
CA LYS A 165 12.74 -10.54 -57.65
C LYS A 165 11.66 -10.05 -58.59
#